data_AF-A0AA95GHM6-F1
#
_entry.id   AF-A0AA95GHM6-F1
#
_cell.length_a   1.000
_cell.length_b   1.000
_cell.length_c   1.000
_cell.angle_alpha   90.00
_cell.angle_beta   90.00
_cell.angle_gamma   90.00
#
_symmetry.space_group_name_H-M   'P 1'
#
loop_
_entity.id
_entity.type
_entity.pdbx_description
1 polymer ?
#
loop_
_entity_poly.entity_id
_entity_poly.type
_entity_poly.pdbx_seq_one_letter_code
_entity_poly.pdbx_strand_id
1 'polypeptide(L)'
;MCIECWKESIVIGAEECGLQLTKEQVECLAGSVEGTFENYSLAHSYPSPSDIAQTNNDVWERKYKELETKFRLYKQEAECAVKTILEMPSHAEISIENDGVIRHI
;
A
#
# COMPACT_ATOMS: atom_id res chain seq x y z
N MET A 1 5.95 -24.57 9.53
CA MET A 1 5.41 -25.52 10.52
C MET A 1 6.13 -26.84 10.33
N CYS A 2 6.46 -27.59 11.38
CA CYS A 2 7.36 -28.75 11.28
C CYS A 2 6.67 -29.95 10.60
N ILE A 3 7.31 -30.52 9.57
CA ILE A 3 6.87 -31.73 8.86
C ILE A 3 6.51 -32.91 9.79
N GLU A 4 7.18 -33.03 10.93
CA GLU A 4 6.91 -34.10 11.91
C GLU A 4 5.53 -33.96 12.58
N CYS A 5 5.07 -32.73 12.81
CA CYS A 5 3.73 -32.49 13.36
C CYS A 5 2.63 -32.93 12.37
N TRP A 6 2.89 -32.78 11.07
CA TRP A 6 1.96 -33.23 10.04
C TRP A 6 1.90 -34.75 9.94
N LYS A 7 3.05 -35.42 10.01
CA LYS A 7 3.11 -36.88 10.03
C LYS A 7 2.33 -37.44 11.22
N GLU A 8 2.53 -36.89 12.41
CA GLU A 8 1.80 -37.30 13.62
C GLU A 8 0.28 -37.15 13.44
N SER A 9 -0.18 -36.01 12.93
CA SER A 9 -1.59 -35.75 12.68
C SER A 9 -2.21 -36.72 11.66
N ILE A 10 -1.46 -37.04 10.60
CA ILE A 10 -1.89 -37.97 9.54
C ILE A 10 -1.98 -39.40 10.07
N VAL A 11 -1.04 -39.82 10.92
CA VAL A 11 -1.06 -41.14 11.56
C VAL A 11 -2.30 -41.29 12.45
N ILE A 12 -2.55 -40.31 13.32
CA ILE A 12 -3.72 -40.32 14.21
C ILE A 12 -5.02 -40.40 13.39
N GLY A 13 -5.17 -39.55 12.37
CA GLY A 13 -6.37 -39.55 11.52
C GLY A 13 -6.53 -40.86 10.72
N ALA A 14 -5.43 -41.47 10.28
CA ALA A 14 -5.46 -42.77 9.61
C ALA A 14 -5.94 -43.88 10.55
N GLU A 15 -5.43 -43.90 11.79
CA GLU A 15 -5.86 -44.86 12.82
C GLU A 15 -7.36 -44.72 13.14
N GLU A 16 -7.85 -43.49 13.31
CA GLU A 16 -9.27 -43.21 13.56
C GLU A 16 -10.18 -43.64 12.41
N CYS A 17 -9.67 -43.57 11.18
CA CYS A 17 -10.40 -44.00 9.97
C CYS A 17 -10.23 -45.50 9.66
N GLY A 18 -9.47 -46.25 10.47
CA GLY A 18 -9.17 -47.66 10.21
C GLY A 18 -8.27 -47.89 8.99
N LEU A 19 -7.49 -46.88 8.59
CA LEU A 19 -6.53 -46.95 7.51
C LEU A 19 -5.16 -47.38 8.03
N GLN A 20 -4.54 -48.34 7.36
CA GLN A 20 -3.13 -48.66 7.59
C GLN A 20 -2.28 -48.05 6.50
N LEU A 21 -1.58 -46.98 6.84
CA LEU A 21 -0.66 -46.30 5.95
C LEU A 21 0.77 -46.78 6.21
N THR A 22 1.54 -46.94 5.14
CA THR A 22 2.98 -47.16 5.26
C THR A 22 3.69 -45.86 5.63
N LYS A 23 4.92 -45.97 6.12
CA LYS A 23 5.74 -44.81 6.45
C LYS A 23 5.96 -43.90 5.24
N GLU A 24 6.20 -44.47 4.07
CA GLU A 24 6.39 -43.73 2.82
C GLU A 24 5.11 -42.99 2.40
N GLN A 25 3.94 -43.58 2.63
CA GLN A 25 2.65 -42.92 2.36
C GLN A 25 2.43 -41.73 3.28
N VAL A 26 2.76 -41.87 4.57
CA VAL A 26 2.70 -40.76 5.55
C VAL A 26 3.68 -39.66 5.16
N GLU A 27 4.91 -39.99 4.76
CA GLU A 27 5.91 -39.02 4.30
C GLU A 27 5.44 -38.26 3.05
N CYS A 28 4.87 -38.97 2.08
CA CYS A 28 4.34 -38.35 0.85
C CYS A 28 3.17 -37.39 1.15
N LEU A 29 2.24 -37.80 2.02
CA LEU A 29 1.08 -36.97 2.39
C LEU A 29 1.52 -35.75 3.20
N ALA A 30 2.38 -35.93 4.20
CA ALA A 30 2.89 -34.84 5.02
C ALA A 30 3.66 -33.81 4.17
N GLY A 31 4.51 -34.26 3.25
CA GLY A 31 5.26 -33.38 2.34
C GLY A 31 4.34 -32.61 1.38
N SER A 32 3.23 -33.22 0.95
CA SER A 32 2.23 -32.54 0.11
C SER A 32 1.52 -31.41 0.85
N VAL A 33 1.21 -31.60 2.14
CA VAL A 33 0.59 -30.57 2.99
C VAL A 33 1.58 -29.43 3.28
N GLU A 34 2.85 -29.75 3.55
CA GLU A 34 3.90 -28.75 3.76
C GLU A 34 4.12 -27.87 2.52
N GLY A 35 4.29 -28.49 1.34
CA GLY A 35 4.42 -27.75 0.08
C GLY A 35 3.17 -26.93 -0.27
N THR A 36 1.98 -27.40 0.13
CA THR A 36 0.75 -26.62 -0.02
C THR A 36 0.73 -25.44 0.95
N PHE A 37 1.19 -25.58 2.19
CA PHE A 37 1.26 -24.48 3.15
C PHE A 37 2.20 -23.36 2.69
N GLU A 38 3.37 -23.71 2.13
CA GLU A 38 4.29 -22.74 1.54
C GLU A 38 3.61 -21.95 0.42
N ASN A 39 2.92 -22.63 -0.50
CA ASN A 39 2.22 -21.97 -1.61
C ASN A 39 0.93 -21.24 -1.18
N TYR A 40 0.22 -21.76 -0.18
CA TYR A 40 -0.99 -21.17 0.39
C TYR A 40 -0.65 -19.86 1.11
N SER A 41 0.47 -19.82 1.82
CA SER A 41 0.98 -18.60 2.43
C SER A 41 1.30 -17.54 1.38
N LEU A 42 1.87 -17.92 0.23
CA LEU A 42 2.14 -16.99 -0.87
C LEU A 42 0.85 -16.47 -1.54
N ALA A 43 -0.17 -17.32 -1.68
CA ALA A 43 -1.47 -16.94 -2.26
C ALA A 43 -2.30 -16.00 -1.37
N HIS A 44 -2.18 -16.11 -0.04
CA HIS A 44 -2.91 -15.30 0.93
C HIS A 44 -2.11 -14.12 1.49
N SER A 45 -0.79 -14.09 1.26
CA SER A 45 0.08 -12.96 1.67
C SER A 45 0.18 -11.88 0.58
N TYR A 46 -0.34 -12.14 -0.62
CA TYR A 46 -0.49 -11.09 -1.62
C TYR A 46 -1.68 -10.21 -1.22
N PRO A 47 -1.48 -8.89 -0.98
CA PRO A 47 -2.59 -7.98 -0.77
C PRO A 47 -3.53 -8.08 -1.97
N SER A 48 -4.83 -8.00 -1.73
CA SER A 48 -5.79 -8.05 -2.83
C SER A 48 -5.51 -6.89 -3.78
N PRO A 49 -5.83 -7.02 -5.08
CA PRO A 49 -5.69 -5.90 -6.02
C PRO A 49 -6.39 -4.62 -5.55
N SER A 50 -7.48 -4.75 -4.79
CA SER A 50 -8.18 -3.64 -4.14
C SER A 50 -7.32 -2.95 -3.07
N ASP A 51 -6.67 -3.72 -2.21
CA ASP A 51 -5.80 -3.17 -1.14
C ASP A 51 -4.59 -2.45 -1.74
N ILE A 52 -4.02 -2.99 -2.83
CA ILE A 52 -2.94 -2.35 -3.60
C ILE A 52 -3.43 -1.04 -4.21
N ALA A 53 -4.61 -1.05 -4.85
CA ALA A 53 -5.19 0.15 -5.47
C ALA A 53 -5.49 1.24 -4.43
N GLN A 54 -6.03 0.85 -3.27
CA GLN A 54 -6.32 1.77 -2.17
C GLN A 54 -5.04 2.38 -1.59
N THR A 55 -4.02 1.56 -1.32
CA THR A 55 -2.71 2.04 -0.85
C THR A 55 -2.09 3.02 -1.84
N ASN A 56 -2.17 2.72 -3.14
CA ASN A 56 -1.68 3.62 -4.18
C ASN A 56 -2.45 4.94 -4.20
N ASN A 57 -3.77 4.90 -4.05
CA ASN A 57 -4.61 6.10 -4.01
C ASN A 57 -4.23 7.00 -2.82
N ASP A 58 -4.09 6.43 -1.62
CA ASP A 58 -3.72 7.17 -0.42
C ASP A 58 -2.33 7.83 -0.55
N VAL A 59 -1.38 7.15 -1.19
CA VAL A 59 -0.05 7.70 -1.48
C VAL A 59 -0.13 8.86 -2.46
N TRP A 60 -0.90 8.72 -3.54
CA TRP A 60 -1.07 9.79 -4.52
C TRP A 60 -1.83 10.99 -3.96
N GLU A 61 -2.86 10.77 -3.16
CA GLU A 61 -3.59 11.83 -2.48
C GLU A 61 -2.68 12.64 -1.55
N ARG A 62 -1.81 11.95 -0.79
CA ARG A 62 -0.82 12.62 0.08
C ARG A 62 0.15 13.47 -0.73
N LYS A 63 0.72 12.92 -1.82
CA LYS A 63 1.63 13.66 -2.71
C LYS A 63 0.94 14.86 -3.34
N TYR A 64 -0.32 14.71 -3.74
CA TYR A 64 -1.11 15.78 -4.31
C TYR A 64 -1.32 16.93 -3.31
N LYS A 65 -1.74 16.62 -2.08
CA LYS A 65 -1.93 17.63 -1.00
C LYS A 65 -0.64 18.35 -0.64
N GLU A 66 0.49 17.63 -0.63
CA GLU A 66 1.80 18.24 -0.40
C GLU A 66 2.17 19.22 -1.53
N LEU A 67 1.94 18.84 -2.79
CA LEU A 67 2.22 19.68 -3.94
C LEU A 67 1.31 20.91 -3.99
N GLU A 68 0.02 20.73 -3.71
CA GLU A 68 -0.96 21.82 -3.62
C GLU A 68 -0.56 22.85 -2.55
N THR A 69 -0.09 22.37 -1.39
CA THR A 69 0.40 23.23 -0.31
C THR A 69 1.64 24.03 -0.74
N LYS A 70 2.61 23.37 -1.37
CA LYS A 70 3.83 24.04 -1.88
C LYS A 70 3.50 25.07 -2.95
N PHE A 71 2.59 24.74 -3.87
CA PHE A 71 2.16 25.65 -4.92
C PHE A 71 1.48 26.90 -4.34
N ARG A 72 0.60 26.71 -3.35
CA ARG A 72 -0.06 27.85 -2.67
C ARG A 72 0.94 28.76 -1.98
N LEU A 73 1.93 28.20 -1.28
CA LEU A 73 3.00 28.99 -0.64
C LEU A 73 3.81 29.78 -1.68
N TYR A 74 4.24 29.11 -2.75
CA TYR A 74 4.96 29.76 -3.84
C TYR A 74 4.15 30.90 -4.46
N LYS A 75 2.84 30.70 -4.71
CA LYS A 75 1.96 31.74 -5.24
C LYS A 75 1.88 32.95 -4.29
N GLN A 76 1.71 32.71 -2.98
CA GLN A 76 1.68 33.78 -1.98
C GLN A 76 3.01 34.54 -1.91
N GLU A 77 4.14 33.84 -1.94
CA GLU A 77 5.47 34.46 -1.94
C GLU A 77 5.69 35.31 -3.21
N ALA A 78 5.25 34.81 -4.37
CA ALA A 78 5.32 35.54 -5.63
C ALA A 78 4.43 36.81 -5.60
N GLU A 79 3.21 36.72 -5.08
CA GLU A 79 2.32 37.88 -4.91
C GLU A 79 2.94 38.91 -3.95
N CYS A 80 3.52 38.47 -2.83
CA CYS A 80 4.25 39.36 -1.93
C CYS A 80 5.43 40.06 -2.62
N ALA A 81 6.24 39.32 -3.38
CA ALA A 81 7.37 39.88 -4.12
C ALA A 81 6.93 40.92 -5.15
N VAL A 82 5.85 40.66 -5.89
CA VAL A 82 5.25 41.61 -6.84
C VAL A 82 4.83 42.89 -6.14
N LYS A 83 4.13 42.80 -5.00
CA LYS A 83 3.73 43.98 -4.22
C LYS A 83 4.94 44.80 -3.79
N THR A 84 6.01 44.13 -3.33
CA THR A 84 7.26 44.81 -2.94
C THR A 84 7.92 45.53 -4.11
N ILE A 85 8.01 44.89 -5.28
CA ILE A 85 8.64 45.48 -6.47
C ILE A 85 7.85 46.68 -7.00
N LEU A 86 6.52 46.60 -6.97
CA LEU A 86 5.63 47.66 -7.46
C LEU A 86 5.30 48.72 -6.41
N GLU A 87 5.95 48.68 -5.23
CA GLU A 87 5.70 49.58 -4.09
C GLU A 87 4.22 49.63 -3.67
N MET A 88 3.50 48.53 -3.87
CA MET A 88 2.09 48.43 -3.49
C MET A 88 1.94 48.31 -1.97
N PRO A 89 0.86 48.85 -1.40
CA PRO A 89 0.55 48.63 0.00
C PRO A 89 0.44 47.13 0.32
N SER A 90 0.89 46.71 1.50
CA SER A 90 0.86 45.29 1.91
C SER A 90 -0.55 44.67 1.90
N HIS A 91 -1.56 45.51 2.12
CA HIS A 91 -2.97 45.15 2.11
C HIS A 91 -3.61 45.18 0.71
N ALA A 92 -2.88 45.58 -0.33
CA ALA A 92 -3.40 45.52 -1.70
C ALA A 92 -3.63 44.05 -2.07
N GLU A 93 -4.84 43.69 -2.48
CA GLU A 93 -5.16 42.32 -2.90
C GLU A 93 -4.79 42.15 -4.37
N ILE A 94 -3.88 41.20 -4.64
CA ILE A 94 -3.54 40.82 -6.01
C ILE A 94 -3.64 39.30 -6.14
N SER A 95 -3.99 38.82 -7.34
CA SER A 95 -3.81 37.42 -7.70
C SER A 95 -2.98 37.26 -8.96
N ILE A 96 -2.14 36.24 -8.96
CA ILE A 96 -1.50 35.72 -10.17
C ILE A 96 -2.39 34.61 -10.74
N GLU A 97 -3.02 34.87 -11.89
CA GLU A 97 -3.89 33.93 -12.59
C GLU A 97 -3.09 32.85 -13.33
N ASN A 98 -3.78 31.81 -13.82
CA ASN A 98 -3.15 30.67 -14.49
C ASN A 98 -2.40 31.02 -15.80
N ASP A 99 -2.75 32.14 -16.42
CA ASP A 99 -2.09 32.69 -17.62
C ASP A 99 -0.92 33.64 -17.29
N GLY A 100 -0.60 33.80 -15.99
CA GLY A 100 0.46 34.68 -15.51
C GLY A 100 0.05 36.16 -15.41
N VAL A 101 -1.21 36.50 -15.70
CA VAL A 101 -1.70 37.87 -15.54
C VAL A 101 -1.89 38.19 -14.07
N ILE A 102 -1.42 39.38 -13.67
CA ILE A 102 -1.59 39.91 -12.32
C ILE A 102 -2.84 40.78 -12.31
N ARG A 103 -3.81 40.44 -11.46
CA ARG A 103 -5.04 41.20 -11.27
C ARG A 103 -5.08 41.79 -9.88
N HIS A 104 -5.55 43.03 -9.78
CA HIS A 104 -6.01 43.57 -8.52
C HIS A 104 -7.40 43.00 -8.23
N ILE A 105 -7.60 42.49 -7.03
CA ILE A 105 -8.88 41.96 -6.55
C ILE A 105 -9.46 42.91 -5.50
#